data_AF-A0A3N5SSE3-F1
#
_entry.id   AF-A0A3N5SSE3-F1
#
_cell.length_a   1.000
_cell.length_b   1.000
_cell.length_c   1.000
_cell.angle_alpha   90.00
_cell.angle_beta   90.00
_cell.angle_gamma   90.00
#
_symmetry.space_group_name_H-M   'P 1'
#
loop_
_entity.id
_entity.type
_entity.pdbx_description
1 polymer ?
#
loop_
_entity_poly.entity_id
_entity_poly.type
_entity_poly.pdbx_seq_one_letter_code
_entity_poly.pdbx_strand_id
1 'polypeptide(L)'
;MSNRPTPPTPTPPARIRRRGQSAIILAGALIVAILASAAAIVLRNGDPDPTAFSPTATPPIPRDLAPEAVTDRAFPSLAYGIHAFLWWNPTMRTLDLDNIRLMAFTHVKQRFSWANMEPVQGEWHWDMADAVVDEIEHRGLDVVARLDGPPDWAIRAVNQPEDVPVDLEAWGTFCGDLAARYQGRIAGYQVWNEPPLRREWMEHPPNAAAY
;
A
#
# COMPACT_ATOMS: atom_id res chain seq x y z
N MET A 1 82.98 8.58 72.33
CA MET A 1 83.72 8.89 71.09
C MET A 1 83.43 7.82 70.05
N SER A 2 82.87 8.25 68.92
CA SER A 2 82.84 7.60 67.59
C SER A 2 82.19 6.22 67.43
N ASN A 3 80.86 6.22 67.26
CA ASN A 3 80.10 5.08 66.70
C ASN A 3 80.29 5.05 65.17
N ARG A 4 80.88 3.98 64.65
CA ARG A 4 81.05 3.74 63.20
C ARG A 4 79.70 3.37 62.55
N PRO A 5 79.40 3.84 61.32
CA PRO A 5 78.18 3.49 60.62
C PRO A 5 78.25 2.08 60.04
N THR A 6 77.23 1.28 60.32
CA THR A 6 76.94 0.00 59.64
C THR A 6 76.39 0.24 58.23
N PRO A 7 76.81 -0.55 57.22
CA PRO A 7 76.39 -0.37 55.83
C PRO A 7 74.93 -0.80 55.62
N PRO A 8 74.23 -0.20 54.64
CA PRO A 8 72.83 -0.49 54.37
C PRO A 8 72.63 -1.90 53.77
N THR A 9 71.60 -2.58 54.25
CA THR A 9 71.09 -3.86 53.75
C THR A 9 70.65 -3.76 52.28
N PRO A 10 70.98 -4.72 51.40
CA PRO A 10 70.53 -4.70 50.02
C PRO A 10 69.00 -4.93 49.92
N THR A 11 68.34 -4.01 49.23
CA THR A 11 66.92 -4.10 48.84
C THR A 11 66.72 -5.28 47.87
N PRO A 12 65.66 -6.11 48.04
CA PRO A 12 65.36 -7.16 47.06
C PRO A 12 64.91 -6.54 45.73
N PRO A 13 65.20 -7.17 44.58
CA PRO A 13 64.78 -6.64 43.28
C PRO A 13 63.25 -6.64 43.16
N ALA A 14 62.72 -5.54 42.65
CA ALA A 14 61.31 -5.42 42.30
C ALA A 14 60.92 -6.49 41.27
N ARG A 15 59.92 -7.32 41.61
CA ARG A 15 59.36 -8.32 40.71
C ARG A 15 58.54 -7.60 39.64
N ILE A 16 59.12 -7.37 38.46
CA ILE A 16 58.38 -6.86 37.29
C ILE A 16 57.29 -7.89 36.96
N ARG A 17 56.04 -7.57 37.30
CA ARG A 17 54.86 -8.34 36.88
C ARG A 17 54.75 -8.22 35.36
N ARG A 18 55.03 -9.31 34.63
CA ARG A 18 54.68 -9.48 33.21
C ARG A 18 53.15 -9.46 33.06
N ARG A 19 52.52 -8.29 33.08
CA ARG A 19 51.06 -8.13 32.90
C ARG A 19 50.63 -7.66 31.51
N GLY A 20 51.56 -7.37 30.60
CA GLY A 20 51.25 -6.81 29.27
C GLY A 20 51.18 -7.80 28.11
N GLN A 21 51.83 -8.97 28.20
CA GLN A 21 51.94 -9.87 27.03
C GLN A 21 50.68 -10.70 26.79
N SER A 22 49.98 -11.16 27.84
CA SER A 22 48.78 -11.99 27.69
C SER A 22 47.58 -11.23 27.13
N ALA A 23 47.42 -9.94 27.46
CA ALA A 23 46.31 -9.12 26.97
C ALA A 23 46.42 -8.80 25.48
N ILE A 24 47.64 -8.58 24.97
CA ILE A 24 47.89 -8.32 23.54
C ILE A 24 47.68 -9.60 22.72
N ILE A 25 48.10 -10.76 23.24
CA ILE A 25 47.88 -12.05 22.58
C ILE A 25 46.39 -12.42 22.54
N LEU A 26 45.65 -12.17 23.63
CA LEU A 26 44.20 -12.40 23.69
C LEU A 26 43.42 -11.45 22.77
N ALA A 27 43.81 -10.16 22.72
CA ALA A 27 43.18 -9.19 21.81
C ALA A 27 43.47 -9.52 20.33
N GLY A 28 44.70 -9.94 20.01
CA GLY A 28 45.08 -10.39 18.67
C GLY A 28 44.32 -11.64 18.25
N ALA A 29 44.19 -12.64 19.14
CA ALA A 29 43.43 -13.86 18.87
C ALA A 29 41.93 -13.60 18.67
N LEU A 30 41.35 -12.64 19.42
CA LEU A 30 39.94 -12.26 19.27
C LEU A 30 39.69 -11.55 17.92
N ILE A 31 40.59 -10.67 17.49
CA ILE A 31 40.48 -10.00 16.19
C ILE A 31 40.59 -11.01 15.05
N VAL A 32 41.51 -11.97 15.12
CA VAL A 32 41.63 -13.04 14.12
C VAL A 32 40.39 -13.93 14.10
N ALA A 33 39.81 -14.26 15.25
CA ALA A 33 38.56 -15.04 15.33
C ALA A 33 37.36 -14.27 14.75
N ILE A 34 37.26 -12.96 15.00
CA ILE A 34 36.22 -12.10 14.43
C ILE A 34 36.38 -11.99 12.90
N LEU A 35 37.60 -11.78 12.42
CA LEU A 35 37.88 -11.70 10.98
C LEU A 35 37.64 -13.05 10.27
N ALA A 36 38.01 -14.17 10.90
CA ALA A 36 37.72 -15.50 10.37
C ALA A 36 36.21 -15.79 10.35
N SER A 37 35.46 -15.32 11.36
CA SER A 37 34.00 -15.46 11.42
C SER A 37 33.30 -14.58 10.38
N ALA A 38 33.77 -13.35 10.17
CA ALA A 38 33.26 -12.45 9.12
C ALA A 38 33.55 -13.01 7.73
N ALA A 39 34.76 -13.53 7.49
CA ALA A 39 35.10 -14.21 6.24
C ALA A 39 34.24 -15.46 6.02
N ALA A 40 33.97 -16.25 7.06
CA ALA A 40 33.09 -17.41 6.98
C ALA A 40 31.62 -17.05 6.69
N ILE A 41 31.14 -15.90 7.17
CA ILE A 41 29.79 -15.39 6.85
C ILE A 41 29.72 -14.95 5.39
N VAL A 42 30.74 -14.26 4.89
CA VAL A 42 30.82 -13.84 3.48
C VAL A 42 30.97 -15.04 2.54
N LEU A 43 31.72 -16.06 2.93
CA LEU A 43 31.87 -17.32 2.18
C LEU A 43 30.66 -18.25 2.28
N ARG A 44 29.84 -18.15 3.35
CA ARG A 44 28.57 -18.89 3.49
C ARG A 44 27.43 -18.24 2.72
N ASN A 45 27.43 -16.92 2.62
CA ASN A 45 26.46 -16.15 1.85
C ASN A 45 26.95 -16.02 0.40
N GLY A 46 27.11 -17.17 -0.27
CA GLY A 46 27.37 -17.19 -1.71
C GLY A 46 26.38 -16.29 -2.44
N ASP A 47 26.83 -15.67 -3.55
CA ASP A 47 25.97 -14.85 -4.39
C ASP A 47 24.61 -15.55 -4.58
N PRO A 48 23.48 -14.86 -4.37
CA PRO A 48 22.17 -15.47 -4.59
C PRO A 48 22.15 -16.00 -6.01
N ASP A 49 21.94 -17.32 -6.13
CA ASP A 49 21.92 -17.99 -7.42
C ASP A 49 20.92 -17.27 -8.33
N PRO A 50 21.36 -16.66 -9.45
CA PRO A 50 20.47 -15.93 -10.35
C PRO A 50 19.43 -16.86 -11.01
N THR A 51 19.55 -18.18 -10.83
CA THR A 51 18.56 -19.18 -11.27
C THR A 51 17.51 -19.54 -10.21
N ALA A 52 17.62 -19.02 -8.98
CA ALA A 52 16.67 -19.28 -7.89
C ALA A 52 15.26 -18.68 -8.10
N PHE A 53 15.11 -17.76 -9.06
CA PHE A 53 13.82 -17.30 -9.53
C PHE A 53 13.45 -18.05 -10.82
N SER A 54 12.91 -19.26 -10.68
CA SER A 54 12.11 -19.82 -11.78
C SER A 54 10.81 -19.02 -11.84
N PRO A 55 10.51 -18.28 -12.93
CA PRO A 55 9.24 -17.58 -13.05
C PRO A 55 8.12 -18.61 -12.93
N THR A 56 7.21 -18.41 -11.97
CA THR A 56 5.95 -19.15 -11.91
C THR A 56 5.27 -19.00 -13.26
N ALA A 57 4.98 -20.11 -13.93
CA ALA A 57 4.28 -20.08 -15.21
C ALA A 57 2.97 -19.30 -15.02
N THR A 58 2.85 -18.16 -15.71
CA THR A 58 1.59 -17.41 -15.74
C THR A 58 0.53 -18.36 -16.30
N PRO A 59 -0.58 -18.62 -15.58
CA PRO A 59 -1.67 -19.39 -16.15
C PRO A 59 -2.06 -18.75 -17.49
N PRO A 60 -2.34 -19.56 -18.53
CA PRO A 60 -2.71 -19.00 -19.81
C PRO A 60 -3.89 -18.06 -19.62
N ILE A 61 -3.77 -16.81 -20.07
CA ILE A 61 -4.90 -15.87 -20.11
C ILE A 61 -6.02 -16.62 -20.83
N PRO A 62 -7.20 -16.80 -20.19
CA PRO A 62 -8.33 -17.42 -20.85
C PRO A 62 -8.60 -16.68 -22.16
N ARG A 63 -8.37 -17.34 -23.29
CA ARG A 63 -8.62 -16.76 -24.62
C ARG A 63 -10.11 -16.75 -24.94
N ASP A 64 -10.82 -17.62 -24.27
CA ASP A 64 -12.26 -17.71 -24.29
C ASP A 64 -12.77 -17.08 -23.00
N LEU A 65 -13.26 -15.85 -23.11
CA LEU A 65 -13.89 -15.12 -21.99
C LEU A 65 -15.29 -15.67 -21.68
N ALA A 66 -15.70 -16.77 -22.33
CA ALA A 66 -17.05 -17.33 -22.29
C ALA A 66 -18.11 -16.23 -22.50
N PRO A 67 -18.07 -15.48 -23.62
CA PRO A 67 -19.06 -14.42 -23.88
C PRO A 67 -20.50 -14.97 -23.91
N GLU A 68 -20.67 -16.25 -24.23
CA GLU A 68 -21.92 -17.01 -24.14
C GLU A 68 -22.40 -17.29 -22.70
N ALA A 69 -21.52 -17.22 -21.69
CA ALA A 69 -21.91 -17.28 -20.29
C ALA A 69 -22.66 -16.00 -19.83
N VAL A 70 -22.54 -14.91 -20.60
CA VAL A 70 -23.32 -13.68 -20.40
C VAL A 70 -24.66 -13.81 -21.12
N THR A 71 -25.59 -14.53 -20.51
CA THR A 71 -26.92 -14.79 -21.07
C THR A 71 -27.88 -13.61 -20.95
N ASP A 72 -27.62 -12.71 -19.99
CA ASP A 72 -28.35 -11.47 -19.79
C ASP A 72 -27.34 -10.33 -19.74
N ARG A 73 -27.20 -9.60 -20.84
CA ARG A 73 -26.27 -8.47 -20.90
C ARG A 73 -26.95 -7.30 -20.20
N ALA A 74 -26.35 -6.83 -19.11
CA ALA A 74 -26.77 -5.61 -18.43
C ALA A 74 -26.85 -4.39 -19.39
N PHE A 75 -26.09 -4.42 -20.50
CA PHE A 75 -26.05 -3.33 -21.47
C PHE A 75 -26.12 -3.84 -22.93
N PRO A 76 -26.82 -3.13 -23.83
CA PRO A 76 -26.71 -3.36 -25.26
C PRO A 76 -25.26 -3.10 -25.74
N SER A 77 -24.82 -3.87 -26.73
CA SER A 77 -23.46 -3.78 -27.29
C SER A 77 -23.12 -2.35 -27.75
N LEU A 78 -21.98 -1.82 -27.26
CA LEU A 78 -21.44 -0.45 -27.44
C LEU A 78 -22.27 0.69 -26.80
N ALA A 79 -22.59 0.57 -25.51
CA ALA A 79 -22.85 1.76 -24.70
C ALA A 79 -21.54 2.54 -24.49
N TYR A 80 -21.46 3.77 -25.00
CA TYR A 80 -20.31 4.64 -24.75
C TYR A 80 -20.50 5.35 -23.40
N GLY A 81 -19.48 5.22 -22.55
CA GLY A 81 -19.36 5.96 -21.30
C GLY A 81 -18.28 7.02 -21.36
N ILE A 82 -18.42 8.05 -20.52
CA ILE A 82 -17.43 9.12 -20.35
C ILE A 82 -17.16 9.37 -18.86
N HIS A 83 -15.91 9.65 -18.51
CA HIS A 83 -15.55 10.05 -17.15
C HIS A 83 -15.72 11.57 -17.02
N ALA A 84 -16.45 12.00 -15.99
CA ALA A 84 -16.65 13.41 -15.67
C ALA A 84 -16.35 13.69 -14.18
N PHE A 85 -16.19 14.97 -13.84
CA PHE A 85 -15.94 15.44 -12.47
C PHE A 85 -17.09 16.34 -11.99
N LEU A 86 -18.14 15.72 -11.47
CA LEU A 86 -19.43 16.37 -11.23
C LEU A 86 -19.63 16.84 -9.78
N TRP A 87 -18.65 16.63 -8.89
CA TRP A 87 -18.86 16.73 -7.44
C TRP A 87 -18.94 18.17 -6.92
N TRP A 88 -18.01 19.06 -7.29
CA TRP A 88 -17.78 20.29 -6.53
C TRP A 88 -18.42 21.56 -7.11
N ASN A 89 -18.90 21.50 -8.35
CA ASN A 89 -19.44 22.68 -9.03
C ASN A 89 -20.80 22.34 -9.66
N PRO A 90 -21.92 22.64 -8.98
CA PRO A 90 -23.25 22.33 -9.48
C PRO A 90 -23.55 22.95 -10.84
N THR A 91 -23.12 24.19 -11.06
CA THR A 91 -23.33 24.89 -12.34
C THR A 91 -22.60 24.18 -13.48
N MET A 92 -21.35 23.77 -13.27
CA MET A 92 -20.59 23.03 -14.28
C MET A 92 -21.12 21.61 -14.44
N ARG A 93 -21.55 20.93 -13.37
CA ARG A 93 -22.18 19.60 -13.45
C ARG A 93 -23.37 19.60 -14.41
N THR A 94 -24.28 20.56 -14.27
CA THR A 94 -25.43 20.71 -15.17
C THR A 94 -24.98 20.85 -16.63
N LEU A 95 -24.02 21.76 -16.89
CA LEU A 95 -23.51 22.00 -18.24
C LEU A 95 -22.80 20.77 -18.84
N ASP A 96 -21.96 20.11 -18.03
CA ASP A 96 -21.21 18.92 -18.44
C ASP A 96 -22.17 17.77 -18.76
N LEU A 97 -23.18 17.53 -17.94
CA LEU A 97 -24.18 16.49 -18.19
C LEU A 97 -25.03 16.77 -19.43
N ASP A 98 -25.37 18.04 -19.70
CA ASP A 98 -26.06 18.42 -20.93
C ASP A 98 -25.17 18.16 -22.16
N ASN A 99 -23.87 18.51 -22.08
CA ASN A 99 -22.90 18.22 -23.14
C ASN A 99 -22.70 16.72 -23.35
N ILE A 100 -22.60 15.93 -22.29
CA ILE A 100 -22.48 14.47 -22.33
C ILE A 100 -23.66 13.86 -23.10
N ARG A 101 -24.88 14.32 -22.80
CA ARG A 101 -26.08 13.91 -23.52
C ARG A 101 -26.05 14.33 -24.98
N LEU A 102 -25.63 15.56 -25.29
CA LEU A 102 -25.50 16.06 -26.67
C LEU A 102 -24.46 15.27 -27.48
N MET A 103 -23.41 14.76 -26.83
CA MET A 103 -22.41 13.87 -27.43
C MET A 103 -22.88 12.41 -27.55
N ALA A 104 -24.12 12.10 -27.16
CA ALA A 104 -24.75 10.78 -27.20
C ALA A 104 -24.03 9.70 -26.37
N PHE A 105 -23.29 10.10 -25.32
CA PHE A 105 -22.90 9.17 -24.27
C PHE A 105 -24.12 8.77 -23.44
N THR A 106 -24.11 7.54 -22.95
CA THR A 106 -25.21 6.98 -22.13
C THR A 106 -24.79 6.77 -20.69
N HIS A 107 -23.50 6.58 -20.44
CA HIS A 107 -22.96 6.27 -19.12
C HIS A 107 -21.97 7.34 -18.66
N VAL A 108 -22.02 7.70 -17.39
CA VAL A 108 -21.09 8.63 -16.77
C VAL A 108 -20.33 7.92 -15.67
N LYS A 109 -19.02 7.79 -15.82
CA LYS A 109 -18.13 7.39 -14.74
C LYS A 109 -17.88 8.60 -13.84
N GLN A 110 -18.18 8.47 -12.56
CA GLN A 110 -17.99 9.50 -11.55
C GLN A 110 -17.36 8.91 -10.30
N ARG A 111 -16.45 9.66 -9.68
CA ARG A 111 -15.82 9.30 -8.40
C ARG A 111 -16.75 9.59 -7.22
N PHE A 112 -16.93 8.60 -6.36
CA PHE A 112 -17.58 8.68 -5.05
C PHE A 112 -16.51 8.42 -3.99
N SER A 113 -15.95 9.50 -3.45
CA SER A 113 -14.85 9.42 -2.49
C SER A 113 -15.40 9.12 -1.11
N TRP A 114 -14.94 8.02 -0.49
CA TRP A 114 -15.33 7.65 0.87
C TRP A 114 -15.03 8.76 1.87
N ALA A 115 -13.85 9.38 1.80
CA ALA A 115 -13.47 10.50 2.66
C ALA A 115 -14.38 11.73 2.57
N ASN A 116 -15.02 11.97 1.43
CA ASN A 116 -15.98 13.08 1.29
C ASN A 116 -17.36 12.71 1.83
N MET A 117 -17.70 11.41 1.81
CA MET A 117 -19.00 10.89 2.17
C MET A 117 -19.08 10.47 3.65
N GLU A 118 -17.96 10.10 4.25
CA GLU A 118 -17.84 9.71 5.65
C GLU A 118 -16.50 10.22 6.23
N PRO A 119 -16.32 11.54 6.33
CA PRO A 119 -15.07 12.13 6.81
C PRO A 119 -14.75 11.72 8.26
N VAL A 120 -15.78 11.47 9.06
CA VAL A 120 -15.72 10.95 10.42
C VAL A 120 -16.54 9.66 10.46
N GLN A 121 -16.03 8.62 11.12
CA GLN A 121 -16.71 7.33 11.21
C GLN A 121 -18.14 7.49 11.73
N GLY A 122 -19.11 7.01 10.95
CA GLY A 122 -20.54 7.10 11.23
C GLY A 122 -21.20 8.43 10.86
N GLU A 123 -20.46 9.45 10.41
CA GLU A 123 -21.00 10.75 9.99
C GLU A 123 -21.11 10.83 8.47
N TRP A 124 -22.30 10.51 7.95
CA TRP A 124 -22.55 10.44 6.51
C TRP A 124 -22.99 11.75 5.87
N HIS A 125 -22.36 12.10 4.75
CA HIS A 125 -22.61 13.29 3.94
C HIS A 125 -23.10 12.86 2.55
N TRP A 126 -24.41 12.61 2.42
CA TRP A 126 -25.02 12.08 1.18
C TRP A 126 -25.40 13.15 0.16
N ASP A 127 -25.54 14.41 0.59
CA ASP A 127 -26.18 15.47 -0.21
C ASP A 127 -25.60 15.60 -1.63
N MET A 128 -24.27 15.54 -1.75
CA MET A 128 -23.62 15.68 -3.06
C MET A 128 -23.72 14.42 -3.92
N ALA A 129 -23.64 13.24 -3.27
CA ALA A 129 -23.82 11.97 -3.94
C ALA A 129 -25.25 11.87 -4.51
N ASP A 130 -26.25 12.24 -3.71
CA ASP A 130 -27.65 12.30 -4.11
C ASP A 130 -27.85 13.27 -5.28
N ALA A 131 -27.34 14.49 -5.17
CA ALA A 131 -27.46 15.49 -6.24
C ALA A 131 -26.83 15.02 -7.56
N VAL A 132 -25.68 14.33 -7.51
CA VAL A 132 -25.03 13.77 -8.69
C VAL A 132 -25.90 12.69 -9.34
N VAL A 133 -26.39 11.72 -8.55
CA VAL A 133 -27.20 10.62 -9.08
C VAL A 133 -28.52 11.16 -9.63
N ASP A 134 -29.19 12.05 -8.90
CA ASP A 134 -30.44 12.68 -9.32
C ASP A 134 -30.28 13.45 -10.64
N GLU A 135 -29.21 14.23 -10.81
CA GLU A 135 -28.99 15.02 -12.03
C GLU A 135 -28.62 14.16 -13.25
N ILE A 136 -27.94 13.03 -13.04
CA ILE A 136 -27.62 12.04 -14.07
C ILE A 136 -28.92 11.35 -14.54
N GLU A 137 -29.69 10.82 -13.60
CA GLU A 137 -30.96 10.14 -13.88
C GLU A 137 -31.98 11.05 -14.55
N HIS A 138 -32.07 12.31 -14.12
CA HIS A 138 -32.98 13.30 -14.72
C HIS A 138 -32.73 13.49 -16.23
N ARG A 139 -31.53 13.19 -16.70
CA ARG A 139 -31.14 13.29 -18.12
C ARG A 139 -31.24 11.97 -18.87
N GLY A 140 -31.71 10.91 -18.22
CA GLY A 140 -31.76 9.56 -18.80
C GLY A 140 -30.36 9.00 -19.07
N LEU A 141 -29.38 9.39 -18.26
CA LEU A 141 -28.03 8.85 -18.26
C LEU A 141 -27.89 7.84 -17.12
N ASP A 142 -26.95 6.92 -17.27
CA ASP A 142 -26.60 5.92 -16.27
C ASP A 142 -25.28 6.30 -15.58
N VAL A 143 -25.11 5.93 -14.31
CA VAL A 143 -23.88 6.19 -13.56
C VAL A 143 -23.05 4.92 -13.34
N VAL A 144 -21.74 5.04 -13.56
CA VAL A 144 -20.73 4.09 -13.11
C VAL A 144 -19.97 4.72 -11.94
N ALA A 145 -20.24 4.27 -10.72
CA ALA A 145 -19.66 4.83 -9.51
C ALA A 145 -18.27 4.24 -9.26
N ARG A 146 -17.24 5.07 -9.34
CA ARG A 146 -15.88 4.73 -8.89
C ARG A 146 -15.77 5.00 -7.40
N LEU A 147 -15.58 3.95 -6.63
CA LEU A 147 -15.47 3.98 -5.18
C LEU A 147 -13.99 3.99 -4.79
N ASP A 148 -13.52 4.98 -4.04
CA ASP A 148 -12.14 5.01 -3.51
C ASP A 148 -11.97 6.05 -2.39
N GLY A 149 -10.70 6.33 -2.05
CA GLY A 149 -10.33 7.51 -1.27
C GLY A 149 -10.78 7.38 0.17
N PRO A 150 -10.23 6.41 0.91
CA PRO A 150 -10.62 6.17 2.29
C PRO A 150 -10.29 7.39 3.16
N PRO A 151 -11.12 7.69 4.18
CA PRO A 151 -10.83 8.71 5.17
C PRO A 151 -9.66 8.29 6.08
N ASP A 152 -9.03 9.27 6.72
CA ASP A 152 -7.86 9.04 7.61
C ASP A 152 -8.14 8.02 8.71
N TRP A 153 -9.37 7.97 9.24
CA TRP A 153 -9.75 7.04 10.30
C TRP A 153 -9.80 5.57 9.83
N ALA A 154 -9.95 5.32 8.53
CA ALA A 154 -9.98 3.99 7.95
C ALA A 154 -8.61 3.51 7.46
N ILE A 155 -7.58 4.37 7.48
CA ILE A 155 -6.22 4.02 7.05
C ILE A 155 -5.54 3.13 8.10
N ARG A 156 -4.89 2.06 7.64
CA ARG A 156 -4.14 1.13 8.48
C ARG A 156 -2.65 1.18 8.16
N ALA A 157 -1.82 0.95 9.17
CA ALA A 157 -0.38 0.86 8.98
C ALA A 157 -0.01 -0.44 8.26
N VAL A 158 0.79 -0.33 7.21
CA VAL A 158 1.37 -1.46 6.47
C VAL A 158 2.72 -1.79 7.09
N ASN A 159 2.85 -2.96 7.72
CA ASN A 159 4.10 -3.46 8.29
C ASN A 159 4.75 -4.50 7.39
N GLN A 160 3.96 -5.20 6.59
CA GLN A 160 4.38 -6.24 5.65
C GLN A 160 3.84 -5.93 4.24
N PRO A 161 4.51 -6.34 3.16
CA PRO A 161 4.06 -6.07 1.78
C PRO A 161 2.63 -6.54 1.46
N GLU A 162 2.14 -7.56 2.15
CA GLU A 162 0.79 -8.13 2.05
C GLU A 162 -0.29 -7.36 2.82
N ASP A 163 0.10 -6.45 3.72
CA ASP A 163 -0.87 -5.70 4.50
C ASP A 163 -1.64 -4.73 3.60
N VAL A 164 -2.96 -4.74 3.75
CA VAL A 164 -3.84 -3.78 3.08
C VAL A 164 -3.83 -2.47 3.87
N PRO A 165 -3.52 -1.31 3.26
CA PRO A 165 -3.42 -0.02 3.95
C PRO A 165 -4.77 0.57 4.38
N VAL A 166 -5.85 -0.20 4.30
CA VAL A 166 -7.22 0.23 4.60
C VAL A 166 -7.94 -0.84 5.40
N ASP A 167 -8.80 -0.42 6.32
CA ASP A 167 -9.71 -1.31 7.02
C ASP A 167 -10.74 -1.90 6.03
N LEU A 168 -10.59 -3.19 5.72
CA LEU A 168 -11.46 -3.90 4.78
C LEU A 168 -12.90 -4.07 5.28
N GLU A 169 -13.13 -4.12 6.59
CA GLU A 169 -14.48 -4.25 7.15
C GLU A 169 -15.23 -2.92 7.01
N ALA A 170 -14.55 -1.82 7.34
CA ALA A 170 -15.09 -0.48 7.14
C ALA A 170 -15.28 -0.18 5.64
N TRP A 171 -14.35 -0.61 4.78
CA TRP A 171 -14.49 -0.50 3.33
C TRP A 171 -15.70 -1.27 2.79
N GLY A 172 -15.90 -2.49 3.28
CA GLY A 172 -17.07 -3.31 2.95
C GLY A 172 -18.37 -2.64 3.37
N THR A 173 -18.39 -2.02 4.55
CA THR A 173 -19.55 -1.25 5.04
C THR A 173 -19.84 -0.07 4.12
N PHE A 174 -18.83 0.73 3.76
CA PHE A 174 -19.01 1.85 2.83
C PHE A 174 -19.57 1.41 1.47
N CYS A 175 -19.01 0.35 0.88
CA CYS A 175 -19.50 -0.19 -0.39
C CYS A 175 -20.94 -0.70 -0.25
N GLY A 176 -21.26 -1.38 0.84
CA GLY A 176 -22.58 -1.92 1.13
C GLY A 176 -23.64 -0.84 1.32
N ASP A 177 -23.37 0.17 2.12
CA ASP A 177 -24.29 1.27 2.41
C ASP A 177 -24.58 2.09 1.16
N LEU A 178 -23.55 2.38 0.35
CA LEU A 178 -23.71 3.08 -0.93
C LEU A 178 -24.52 2.25 -1.92
N ALA A 179 -24.24 0.95 -2.04
CA ALA A 179 -24.99 0.05 -2.92
C ALA A 179 -26.45 -0.10 -2.50
N ALA A 180 -26.72 -0.19 -1.20
CA ALA A 180 -28.07 -0.26 -0.67
C ALA A 180 -28.84 1.05 -0.91
N ARG A 181 -28.21 2.20 -0.69
CA ARG A 181 -28.84 3.51 -0.90
C ARG A 181 -29.24 3.75 -2.35
N TYR A 182 -28.38 3.38 -3.30
CA TYR A 182 -28.59 3.62 -4.73
C TYR A 182 -28.96 2.35 -5.51
N GLN A 183 -29.60 1.39 -4.85
CA GLN A 183 -30.03 0.15 -5.49
C GLN A 183 -30.97 0.45 -6.67
N GLY A 184 -30.61 -0.07 -7.85
CA GLY A 184 -31.37 0.14 -9.09
C GLY A 184 -31.14 1.51 -9.76
N ARG A 185 -30.29 2.35 -9.20
CA ARG A 185 -29.96 3.70 -9.68
C ARG A 185 -28.55 3.81 -10.25
N ILE A 186 -27.64 2.95 -9.77
CA ILE A 186 -26.27 2.85 -10.27
C ILE A 186 -26.15 1.65 -11.20
N ALA A 187 -25.68 1.89 -12.42
CA ALA A 187 -25.51 0.87 -13.45
C ALA A 187 -24.29 -0.03 -13.20
N GLY A 188 -23.26 0.49 -12.54
CA GLY A 188 -22.09 -0.30 -12.18
C GLY A 188 -21.19 0.35 -11.14
N TYR A 189 -20.44 -0.48 -10.44
CA TYR A 189 -19.45 -0.05 -9.45
C TYR A 189 -18.05 -0.42 -9.91
N GLN A 190 -17.14 0.54 -9.85
CA GLN A 190 -15.70 0.29 -9.92
C GLN A 190 -15.14 0.39 -8.50
N VAL A 191 -14.67 -0.73 -7.97
CA VAL A 191 -14.00 -0.79 -6.67
C VAL A 191 -12.54 -0.40 -6.86
N TRP A 192 -12.13 0.67 -6.18
CA TRP A 192 -10.79 1.24 -6.20
C TRP A 192 -10.32 1.80 -7.56
N ASN A 193 -9.18 2.49 -7.56
CA ASN A 193 -8.55 3.03 -8.76
C ASN A 193 -7.06 2.69 -8.84
N GLU A 194 -6.62 2.29 -10.04
CA GLU A 194 -5.23 2.05 -10.42
C GLU A 194 -4.32 1.57 -9.28
N PRO A 195 -4.65 0.42 -8.66
CA PRO A 195 -3.96 -0.10 -7.48
C PRO A 195 -2.43 -0.20 -7.57
N PRO A 196 -1.79 -0.42 -8.74
CA PRO A 196 -0.34 -0.48 -8.80
C PRO A 196 0.36 0.88 -8.77
N LEU A 197 -0.36 2.01 -8.87
CA LEU A 197 0.25 3.32 -8.68
C LEU A 197 0.40 3.59 -7.20
N ARG A 198 1.65 3.79 -6.78
CA ARG A 198 2.04 4.07 -5.39
C ARG A 198 1.14 5.10 -4.69
N ARG A 199 0.80 6.20 -5.39
CA ARG A 199 -0.08 7.26 -4.86
C ARG A 199 -1.51 6.78 -4.56
N GLU A 200 -2.03 5.88 -5.37
CA GLU A 200 -3.39 5.34 -5.23
C GLU A 200 -3.44 4.20 -4.19
N TRP A 201 -2.29 3.83 -3.62
CA TRP A 201 -2.13 2.83 -2.58
C TRP A 201 -1.39 3.39 -1.35
N MET A 202 -1.69 4.62 -0.96
CA MET A 202 -1.13 5.28 0.25
C MET A 202 0.41 5.31 0.29
N GLU A 203 1.05 5.52 -0.86
CA GLU A 203 2.50 5.50 -1.06
C GLU A 203 3.18 4.13 -0.81
N HIS A 204 2.40 3.03 -0.78
CA HIS A 204 2.92 1.67 -0.69
C HIS A 204 3.14 1.03 -2.08
N PRO A 205 4.11 0.10 -2.21
CA PRO A 205 4.35 -0.60 -3.47
C PRO A 205 3.14 -1.45 -3.89
N PRO A 206 2.88 -1.60 -5.20
CA PRO A 206 1.87 -2.52 -5.72
C PRO A 206 1.96 -3.93 -5.13
N ASN A 207 0.83 -4.50 -4.71
CA ASN A 207 0.73 -5.92 -4.38
C ASN A 207 -0.56 -6.52 -4.97
N ALA A 208 -0.41 -7.35 -5.99
CA ALA A 208 -1.52 -8.02 -6.68
C ALA A 208 -2.42 -8.87 -5.78
N ALA A 209 -1.87 -9.42 -4.68
CA ALA A 209 -2.63 -10.26 -3.75
C ALA A 209 -3.44 -9.46 -2.72
N ALA A 210 -3.24 -8.14 -2.64
CA ALA A 210 -3.87 -7.25 -1.68
C ALA A 210 -5.08 -6.47 -2.24
N TYR A 211 -5.51 -6.78 -3.47
CA TYR A 211 -6.62 -6.14 -4.19
C TYR A 211 -7.90 -6.98 -4.17
#